data_AF-A0A3D0TN85-F1
#
_entry.id   AF-A0A3D0TN85-F1
#
_cell.length_a   1.000
_cell.length_b   1.000
_cell.length_c   1.000
_cell.angle_alpha   90.00
_cell.angle_beta   90.00
_cell.angle_gamma   90.00
#
_symmetry.space_group_name_H-M   'P 1'
#
loop_
_entity.id
_entity.type
_entity.pdbx_description
1 polymer ?
#
loop_
_entity_poly.entity_id
_entity_poly.type
_entity_poly.pdbx_seq_one_letter_code
_entity_poly.pdbx_strand_id
1 'polypeptide(L)'
;LVEMDGFEANEGIIIIAATNRPDVLDPALLRPGRFDRQVVVPRPDIEGRVKILEVHMKKVPLAPDVDARVIARGTPGFSGA
;
A
#
# COMPACT_ATOMS: atom_id res chain seq x y z
N LEU A 1 17.40 16.12 -7.43
CA LEU A 1 18.03 15.60 -6.19
C LEU A 1 18.44 16.72 -5.23
N VAL A 2 18.92 17.87 -5.72
CA VAL A 2 19.22 19.06 -4.89
C VAL A 2 17.96 19.72 -4.31
N GLU A 3 16.81 19.62 -5.00
CA GLU A 3 15.53 20.19 -4.54
C GLU A 3 15.02 19.60 -3.21
N MET A 4 15.38 18.34 -2.86
CA MET A 4 14.91 17.71 -1.62
C MET A 4 15.73 18.14 -0.39
N ASP A 5 16.97 18.58 -0.60
CA ASP A 5 17.85 19.06 0.47
C ASP A 5 17.59 20.55 0.79
N GLY A 6 16.77 21.23 -0.01
CA GLY A 6 16.42 22.66 0.12
C GLY A 6 15.20 22.93 1.01
N PHE A 7 14.45 21.91 1.41
CA PHE A 7 13.34 22.05 2.34
C PHE A 7 13.88 22.01 3.77
N GLU A 8 14.06 23.18 4.39
CA GLU A 8 14.25 23.21 5.84
C GLU A 8 13.05 22.55 6.54
N ALA A 9 13.27 21.92 7.69
CA ALA A 9 12.30 21.11 8.43
C ALA A 9 10.99 21.83 8.84
N ASN A 10 10.85 23.12 8.53
CA ASN A 10 9.75 24.00 8.93
C ASN A 10 8.72 24.32 7.83
N GLU A 11 8.84 23.79 6.60
CA GLU A 11 7.90 24.16 5.52
C GLU A 11 6.55 23.40 5.51
N GLY A 12 6.32 22.45 6.42
CA GLY A 12 5.02 21.75 6.51
C GLY A 12 4.69 20.86 5.31
N ILE A 13 5.67 20.54 4.47
CA ILE A 13 5.52 19.70 3.28
C ILE A 13 5.78 18.23 3.63
N ILE A 14 4.91 17.34 3.15
CA ILE A 14 5.07 15.88 3.28
C ILE A 14 5.26 15.28 1.89
N ILE A 15 6.37 14.55 1.70
CA ILE A 15 6.66 13.84 0.45
C ILE A 15 6.34 12.36 0.62
N ILE A 16 5.54 11.82 -0.29
CA ILE A 16 5.22 10.39 -0.38
C ILE A 16 5.61 9.89 -1.78
N ALA A 17 6.36 8.80 -1.84
CA ALA A 17 6.72 8.12 -3.09
C ALA A 17 6.36 6.63 -3.01
N ALA A 18 6.10 6.01 -4.16
CA ALA A 18 5.81 4.59 -4.28
C ALA A 18 6.66 3.96 -5.40
N THR A 19 7.20 2.77 -5.16
CA THR A 19 7.93 1.98 -6.16
C THR A 19 7.66 0.49 -5.98
N ASN A 20 7.62 -0.23 -7.10
CA ASN A 20 7.62 -1.70 -7.11
C ASN A 20 9.03 -2.30 -7.25
N ARG A 21 10.05 -1.46 -7.42
CA ARG A 21 11.46 -1.85 -7.57
C ARG A 21 12.33 -1.00 -6.64
N PRO A 22 12.32 -1.25 -5.32
CA PRO A 22 13.19 -0.53 -4.38
C PRO A 22 14.68 -0.84 -4.62
N ASP A 23 14.99 -1.98 -5.24
CA ASP A 23 16.33 -2.46 -5.56
C ASP A 23 17.09 -1.60 -6.58
N VAL A 24 16.38 -0.88 -7.46
CA VAL A 24 16.99 0.00 -8.47
C VAL A 24 17.02 1.47 -8.07
N LEU A 25 16.54 1.81 -6.87
CA LEU A 25 16.59 3.18 -6.39
C LEU A 25 18.03 3.60 -6.11
N ASP A 26 18.36 4.85 -6.44
CA ASP A 26 19.63 5.45 -6.04
C ASP A 26 19.72 5.43 -4.50
N PRO A 27 20.74 4.79 -3.89
CA PRO A 27 20.92 4.75 -2.45
C PRO A 27 20.96 6.14 -1.79
N ALA A 28 21.29 7.20 -2.54
CA ALA A 28 21.26 8.57 -2.05
C ALA A 28 19.86 9.01 -1.63
N LEU A 29 18.79 8.46 -2.22
CA LEU A 29 17.40 8.78 -1.86
C LEU A 29 16.97 8.21 -0.51
N LEU A 30 17.64 7.15 -0.04
CA LEU A 30 17.32 6.43 1.20
C LEU A 30 18.14 6.93 2.40
N ARG A 31 18.96 7.98 2.22
CA ARG A 31 19.73 8.58 3.29
C ARG A 31 18.83 9.47 4.17
N PRO A 32 19.18 9.64 5.46
CA PRO A 32 18.49 10.57 6.36
C PRO A 32 18.36 11.97 5.77
N GLY A 33 17.20 12.61 5.95
CA GLY A 33 16.82 13.90 5.36
C GLY A 33 16.08 13.80 4.02
N ARG A 34 15.78 12.59 3.52
CA ARG A 34 15.06 12.37 2.25
C ARG A 34 13.92 11.37 2.46
N PHE A 35 13.98 10.17 1.89
CA PHE A 35 12.99 9.12 2.17
C PHE A 35 13.36 8.33 3.43
N ASP A 36 13.23 9.00 4.57
CA ASP A 36 13.64 8.49 5.87
C ASP A 36 12.77 7.33 6.35
N ARG A 37 11.50 7.30 5.93
CA ARG A 37 10.54 6.27 6.30
C ARG A 37 10.18 5.42 5.10
N GLN A 38 10.39 4.12 5.25
CA GLN A 38 9.97 3.11 4.28
C GLN A 38 8.82 2.30 4.87
N VAL A 39 7.73 2.22 4.12
CA VAL A 39 6.55 1.42 4.47
C VAL A 39 6.40 0.35 3.40
N VAL A 40 6.64 -0.91 3.78
CA VAL A 40 6.43 -2.04 2.87
C VAL A 40 4.95 -2.39 2.84
N VAL A 41 4.38 -2.48 1.64
CA VAL A 41 3.00 -2.95 1.43
C VAL A 41 3.04 -4.39 0.93
N PRO A 42 2.85 -5.39 1.81
CA PRO A 42 2.81 -6.79 1.39
C PRO A 42 1.49 -7.11 0.68
N ARG A 43 1.44 -8.29 0.06
CA ARG A 43 0.16 -8.85 -0.40
C ARG A 43 -0.76 -9.08 0.81
N PRO A 44 -2.08 -8.87 0.66
CA PRO A 44 -3.02 -9.07 1.76
C PRO A 44 -3.07 -10.54 2.18
N ASP A 45 -3.11 -10.75 3.49
CA ASP A 45 -3.43 -12.04 4.08
C ASP A 45 -4.93 -12.37 3.93
N ILE A 46 -5.38 -13.46 4.52
CA ILE A 46 -6.79 -13.87 4.41
C ILE A 46 -7.74 -12.82 4.97
N GLU A 47 -7.44 -12.23 6.13
CA GLU A 47 -8.30 -11.22 6.76
C GLU A 47 -8.29 -9.91 5.97
N GLY A 48 -7.13 -9.53 5.41
CA GLY A 48 -7.00 -8.40 4.49
C GLY A 48 -7.86 -8.60 3.23
N ARG A 49 -7.83 -9.79 2.63
CA ARG A 49 -8.67 -10.10 1.47
C ARG A 49 -10.16 -10.09 1.80
N VAL A 50 -10.56 -10.60 2.97
CA VAL A 50 -11.95 -10.49 3.45
C VAL A 50 -12.40 -9.02 3.50
N LYS A 51 -11.60 -8.15 4.12
CA LYS A 51 -11.94 -6.72 4.23
C LYS A 51 -12.00 -6.02 2.88
N ILE A 52 -11.09 -6.36 1.96
CA ILE A 52 -11.11 -5.82 0.58
C ILE A 52 -12.42 -6.22 -0.09
N LEU A 53 -12.77 -7.51 -0.05
CA LEU A 53 -14.02 -8.02 -0.62
C LEU A 53 -15.25 -7.32 -0.01
N GLU A 54 -15.31 -7.22 1.33
CA GLU A 54 -16.39 -6.53 2.03
C GLU A 54 -16.56 -5.08 1.59
N VAL A 55 -15.46 -4.33 1.42
CA VAL A 55 -15.51 -2.94 0.94
C VAL A 55 -16.11 -2.85 -0.46
N HIS A 56 -15.71 -3.74 -1.37
CA HIS A 56 -16.23 -3.76 -2.74
C HIS A 56 -17.66 -4.30 -2.83
N MET A 57 -18.06 -5.17 -1.91
CA MET A 57 -19.41 -5.75 -1.83
C MET A 57 -20.47 -4.78 -1.28
N LYS A 58 -20.08 -3.73 -0.54
CA LYS A 58 -21.02 -2.78 0.11
C LYS A 58 -22.09 -2.17 -0.79
N LYS A 59 -21.83 -2.04 -2.08
CA LYS A 59 -22.74 -1.42 -3.06
C LYS A 59 -23.23 -2.40 -4.13
N VAL A 60 -23.07 -3.70 -3.90
CA VAL A 60 -23.45 -4.76 -4.84
C VAL A 60 -24.61 -5.55 -4.22
N PRO A 61 -25.69 -5.82 -4.98
CA PRO A 61 -26.73 -6.75 -4.52
C PRO A 61 -26.12 -8.14 -4.31
N LEU A 62 -26.17 -8.64 -3.08
CA LEU A 62 -25.68 -9.96 -2.72
C LEU A 62 -26.86 -10.86 -2.31
N ALA A 63 -26.74 -12.14 -2.64
CA ALA A 63 -27.63 -13.15 -2.07
C ALA A 63 -27.30 -13.38 -0.57
N PRO A 64 -28.26 -13.84 0.25
CA PRO A 64 -28.06 -14.00 1.70
C PRO A 64 -26.96 -15.00 2.10
N ASP A 65 -26.57 -15.87 1.19
CA ASP A 65 -25.59 -16.95 1.37
C ASP A 65 -24.17 -16.57 0.90
N VAL A 66 -23.95 -15.35 0.42
CA VAL A 66 -22.62 -14.89 0.00
C VAL A 66 -21.74 -14.60 1.22
N ASP A 67 -20.70 -15.40 1.41
CA ASP A 67 -19.68 -15.21 2.44
C ASP A 67 -18.32 -14.81 1.84
N ALA A 68 -17.87 -13.59 2.13
CA ALA A 68 -16.58 -13.06 1.70
C ALA A 68 -15.39 -13.92 2.18
N ARG A 69 -15.50 -14.58 3.33
CA ARG A 69 -14.46 -15.47 3.88
C ARG A 69 -14.30 -16.75 3.08
N VAL A 70 -15.39 -17.29 2.53
CA VAL A 70 -15.34 -18.44 1.61
C VAL A 70 -14.59 -18.06 0.34
N ILE A 71 -14.88 -16.89 -0.23
CA ILE A 71 -14.22 -16.40 -1.44
C ILE A 71 -12.74 -16.09 -1.17
N ALA A 72 -12.40 -15.44 -0.05
CA ALA A 72 -11.03 -15.09 0.32
C ALA A 72 -10.10 -16.31 0.47
N ARG A 73 -10.64 -17.49 0.82
CA ARG A 73 -9.87 -18.75 0.87
C ARG A 73 -9.45 -19.23 -0.52
N GLY A 74 -10.21 -18.90 -1.56
CA GLY A 74 -9.93 -19.25 -2.96
C GLY A 74 -8.98 -18.30 -3.68
N THR A 75 -8.56 -17.19 -3.05
CA THR A 75 -7.71 -16.16 -3.66
C THR A 75 -6.30 -15.98 -3.04
N PRO A 76 -5.54 -17.05 -2.69
CA PRO A 76 -4.17 -16.88 -2.19
C PRO A 76 -3.28 -16.10 -3.16
N GLY A 77 -2.53 -15.13 -2.62
CA GLY A 77 -1.56 -14.35 -3.38
C GLY A 77 -2.16 -13.27 -4.29
N PHE A 78 -3.48 -13.05 -4.25
CA PHE A 78 -4.10 -11.96 -5.00
C PHE A 78 -3.77 -10.60 -4.37
N SER A 79 -3.63 -9.58 -5.23
CA SER A 79 -3.59 -8.17 -4.81
C SER A 79 -4.99 -7.65 -4.49
N GLY A 80 -5.07 -6.41 -4.00
CA GLY A 80 -6.34 -5.70 -3.83
C GLY A 80 -6.85 -4.97 -5.08
N ALA A 81 -6.16 -5.10 -6.21
CA ALA A 81 -6.56 -4.56 -7.51
C ALA A 81 -7.42 -5.55 -8.30
#